data_AF-A0A7S1R2R2-F1
#
_entry.id   AF-A0A7S1R2R2-F1
#
_cell.length_a   1.000
_cell.length_b   1.000
_cell.length_c   1.000
_cell.angle_alpha   90.00
_cell.angle_beta   90.00
_cell.angle_gamma   90.00
#
_symmetry.space_group_name_H-M   'P 1'
#
loop_
_entity.id
_entity.type
_entity.pdbx_description
1 polymer ?
#
loop_
_entity_poly.entity_id
_entity_poly.type
_entity_poly.pdbx_seq_one_letter_code
_entity_poly.pdbx_strand_id
1 'polypeptide(L)'
;EALDLDLLRFAHARLPNPNAEAWIKKVEMFSAVTEMAREVLGPGALALPFGSSANGCGEVSSDLDVVLYSPKDLVPGRKKGDDSVYRERRKKHIRRILSGIHFKTARKHRLVQEEARLYARIPIVALLSRDRSVSCDVSYKNYVPLFNSRLILAYTELEPRLPLMVLFVKRIAKTVGMGSTPEGFISSYSWTLMTIYYLQVCHGLPSLHKLALHGPEPQLDPDRTFFTDFATNATR
;
A
#
# COMPACT_ATOMS: atom_id res chain seq x y z
N GLU A 1 25.98 10.82 -15.55
CA GLU A 1 25.99 10.68 -17.03
C GLU A 1 25.88 9.23 -17.49
N ALA A 2 26.88 8.35 -17.31
CA ALA A 2 26.78 6.96 -17.79
C ALA A 2 25.68 6.12 -17.07
N LEU A 3 25.59 6.24 -15.74
CA LEU A 3 24.58 5.53 -14.94
C LEU A 3 23.15 5.98 -15.28
N ASP A 4 22.96 7.26 -15.60
CA ASP A 4 21.67 7.83 -15.99
C ASP A 4 21.21 7.25 -17.34
N LEU A 5 22.14 7.12 -18.29
CA LEU A 5 21.84 6.53 -19.60
C LEU A 5 21.50 5.04 -19.50
N ASP A 6 22.20 4.28 -18.64
CA ASP A 6 21.91 2.86 -18.42
C ASP A 6 20.61 2.63 -17.65
N LEU A 7 20.28 3.49 -16.68
CA LEU A 7 18.99 3.50 -16.00
C LEU A 7 17.86 3.83 -16.99
N LEU A 8 18.04 4.81 -17.87
CA LEU A 8 17.06 5.15 -18.92
C LEU A 8 16.90 4.03 -19.96
N ARG A 9 17.99 3.38 -20.37
CA ARG A 9 17.95 2.20 -21.24
C ARG A 9 17.24 1.03 -20.57
N PHE A 10 17.50 0.80 -19.30
CA PHE A 10 16.75 -0.17 -18.50
C PHE A 10 15.27 0.21 -18.42
N ALA A 11 14.96 1.49 -18.18
CA ALA A 11 13.61 2.03 -18.14
C ALA A 11 12.84 1.66 -19.41
N HIS A 12 13.38 2.06 -20.57
CA HIS A 12 12.78 1.82 -21.87
C HIS A 12 12.68 0.34 -22.24
N ALA A 13 13.66 -0.47 -21.89
CA ALA A 13 13.71 -1.88 -22.32
C ALA A 13 12.88 -2.81 -21.42
N ARG A 14 12.68 -2.46 -20.14
CA ARG A 14 12.26 -3.44 -19.12
C ARG A 14 11.20 -2.93 -18.15
N LEU A 15 10.98 -1.63 -18.02
CA LEU A 15 9.84 -1.17 -17.21
C LEU A 15 8.55 -1.38 -17.98
N PRO A 16 7.50 -1.89 -17.30
CA PRO A 16 6.21 -1.98 -17.93
C PRO A 16 5.75 -0.56 -18.29
N ASN A 17 5.55 -0.31 -19.59
CA ASN A 17 4.80 0.85 -20.04
C ASN A 17 3.44 0.82 -19.31
N PRO A 18 2.90 1.95 -18.80
CA PRO A 18 1.63 1.93 -18.10
C PRO A 18 0.56 1.34 -19.02
N ASN A 19 0.19 0.08 -18.77
CA ASN A 19 -0.86 -0.57 -19.52
C ASN A 19 -2.19 -0.12 -18.93
N ALA A 20 -2.91 0.72 -19.68
CA ALA A 20 -4.22 1.22 -19.30
C ALA A 20 -5.18 0.08 -18.89
N GLU A 21 -5.10 -1.09 -19.53
CA GLU A 21 -5.95 -2.24 -19.20
C GLU A 21 -5.68 -2.77 -17.78
N ALA A 22 -4.41 -2.94 -17.42
CA ALA A 22 -4.04 -3.42 -16.09
C ALA A 22 -4.43 -2.42 -14.99
N TRP A 23 -4.36 -1.12 -15.29
CA TRP A 23 -4.85 -0.09 -14.39
C TRP A 23 -6.36 -0.13 -14.21
N ILE A 24 -7.12 -0.28 -15.29
CA ILE A 24 -8.59 -0.43 -15.24
C ILE A 24 -8.97 -1.58 -14.31
N LYS A 25 -8.30 -2.73 -14.42
CA LYS A 25 -8.56 -3.88 -13.54
C LYS A 25 -8.25 -3.59 -12.07
N LYS A 26 -7.21 -2.80 -11.76
CA LYS A 26 -6.94 -2.34 -10.39
C LYS A 26 -8.05 -1.43 -9.86
N VAL A 27 -8.57 -0.54 -10.70
CA VAL A 27 -9.70 0.35 -10.34
C VAL A 27 -10.98 -0.48 -10.10
N GLU A 28 -11.25 -1.49 -10.92
CA GLU A 28 -12.36 -2.42 -10.72
C GLU A 28 -12.23 -3.19 -9.39
N MET A 29 -11.05 -3.74 -9.11
CA MET A 29 -10.74 -4.39 -7.82
C MET A 29 -10.95 -3.43 -6.65
N PHE A 30 -10.44 -2.20 -6.76
CA PHE A 30 -10.58 -1.17 -5.72
C PHE A 30 -12.06 -0.83 -5.45
N SER A 31 -12.86 -0.67 -6.51
CA SER A 31 -14.30 -0.41 -6.42
C SER A 31 -15.03 -1.55 -5.72
N ALA A 32 -14.75 -2.79 -6.11
CA ALA A 32 -15.31 -3.99 -5.46
C ALA A 32 -14.97 -4.04 -3.96
N VAL A 33 -13.71 -3.83 -3.59
CA VAL A 33 -13.28 -3.82 -2.18
C VAL A 33 -13.94 -2.68 -1.39
N THR A 34 -14.16 -1.51 -2.02
CA THR A 34 -14.87 -0.39 -1.40
C THR A 34 -16.33 -0.75 -1.07
N GLU A 35 -17.04 -1.40 -1.99
CA GLU A 35 -18.40 -1.86 -1.73
C GLU A 35 -18.45 -2.94 -0.64
N MET A 36 -17.51 -3.89 -0.67
CA MET A 36 -17.37 -4.89 0.39
C MET A 36 -17.15 -4.24 1.77
N ALA A 37 -16.33 -3.18 1.84
CA ALA A 37 -16.10 -2.44 3.07
C ALA A 37 -17.41 -1.83 3.61
N ARG A 38 -18.24 -1.25 2.75
CA ARG A 38 -19.55 -0.68 3.13
C ARG A 38 -20.54 -1.74 3.60
N GLU A 39 -20.54 -2.91 2.97
CA GLU A 39 -21.38 -4.03 3.41
C GLU A 39 -20.99 -4.54 4.80
N VAL A 40 -19.69 -4.62 5.11
CA VAL A 40 -19.19 -5.20 6.37
C VAL A 40 -19.14 -4.19 7.51
N LEU A 41 -18.75 -2.95 7.24
CA LEU A 41 -18.51 -1.90 8.25
C LEU A 41 -19.65 -0.87 8.34
N GLY A 42 -20.55 -0.88 7.36
CA GLY A 42 -21.70 0.03 7.26
C GLY A 42 -21.44 1.26 6.40
N PRO A 43 -22.46 2.15 6.29
CA PRO A 43 -22.38 3.36 5.48
C PRO A 43 -21.21 4.26 5.91
N GLY A 44 -20.52 4.84 4.93
CA GLY A 44 -19.37 5.73 5.15
C GLY A 44 -18.02 5.01 5.31
N ALA A 45 -17.98 3.68 5.30
CA ALA A 45 -16.72 2.95 5.23
C ALA A 45 -15.99 3.20 3.90
N LEU A 46 -14.66 3.25 3.95
CA LEU A 46 -13.78 3.51 2.82
C LEU A 46 -12.72 2.41 2.70
N ALA A 47 -12.35 2.11 1.46
CA ALA A 47 -11.13 1.40 1.13
C ALA A 47 -10.07 2.43 0.74
N LEU A 48 -8.87 2.31 1.29
CA LEU A 48 -7.80 3.30 1.13
C LEU A 48 -6.56 2.62 0.55
N PRO A 49 -6.16 2.94 -0.70
CA PRO A 49 -5.03 2.31 -1.32
C PRO A 49 -3.73 2.83 -0.68
N PHE A 50 -2.77 1.93 -0.49
CA PHE A 50 -1.43 2.27 -0.06
C PHE A 50 -0.41 1.44 -0.86
N GLY A 51 0.83 1.43 -0.37
CA GLY A 51 1.91 0.66 -0.95
C GLY A 51 2.32 1.17 -2.31
N SER A 52 2.75 0.24 -3.15
CA SER A 52 3.31 0.50 -4.48
C SER A 52 2.31 1.14 -5.45
N SER A 53 1.02 0.87 -5.27
CA SER A 53 -0.05 1.44 -6.08
C SER A 53 -0.39 2.90 -5.73
N ALA A 54 0.15 3.44 -4.63
CA ALA A 54 -0.14 4.80 -4.16
C ALA A 54 1.10 5.68 -3.94
N ASN A 55 2.30 5.12 -4.05
CA ASN A 55 3.55 5.82 -3.70
C ASN A 55 4.40 6.25 -4.90
N GLY A 56 3.94 6.05 -6.13
CA GLY A 56 4.67 6.40 -7.36
C GLY A 56 5.78 5.43 -7.76
N CYS A 57 6.02 4.35 -7.02
CA CYS A 57 7.10 3.37 -7.26
C CYS A 57 6.56 1.94 -7.58
N GLY A 58 5.35 1.86 -8.13
CA GLY A 58 4.67 0.61 -8.45
C GLY A 58 5.00 0.05 -9.83
N GLU A 59 4.98 -1.27 -9.94
CA GLU A 59 4.96 -1.95 -11.23
C GLU A 59 3.50 -2.24 -11.62
N VAL A 60 3.23 -2.40 -12.90
CA VAL A 60 1.90 -2.78 -13.40
C VAL A 60 1.40 -4.06 -12.72
N SER A 61 2.28 -5.05 -12.55
CA SER A 61 1.98 -6.32 -11.89
C SER A 61 2.04 -6.26 -10.36
N SER A 62 2.28 -5.10 -9.74
CA SER A 62 2.29 -5.00 -8.29
C SER A 62 0.89 -5.16 -7.71
N ASP A 63 0.83 -5.78 -6.54
CA ASP A 63 -0.41 -5.98 -5.80
C ASP A 63 -1.05 -4.64 -5.42
N LEU A 64 -2.38 -4.66 -5.26
CA LEU A 64 -3.14 -3.55 -4.71
C LEU A 64 -3.24 -3.70 -3.19
N ASP A 65 -2.54 -2.86 -2.45
CA ASP A 65 -2.63 -2.86 -0.98
C ASP A 65 -3.73 -1.91 -0.50
N VAL A 66 -4.66 -2.39 0.32
CA VAL A 66 -5.80 -1.59 0.81
C VAL A 66 -5.93 -1.71 2.32
N VAL A 67 -6.17 -0.57 2.97
CA VAL A 67 -6.65 -0.54 4.36
C VAL A 67 -8.09 -0.07 4.40
N LEU A 68 -8.92 -0.81 5.13
CA LEU A 68 -10.29 -0.43 5.40
C LEU A 68 -10.36 0.56 6.56
N TYR A 69 -11.22 1.55 6.37
CA TYR A 69 -11.50 2.61 7.31
C TYR A 69 -13.00 2.69 7.58
N SER A 70 -13.39 2.83 8.84
CA SER A 70 -14.76 3.18 9.22
C SER A 70 -14.75 4.53 9.96
N PRO A 71 -15.70 5.45 9.70
CA PRO A 71 -15.82 6.69 10.47
C PRO A 71 -15.99 6.48 11.98
N LYS A 72 -16.54 5.32 12.37
CA LYS A 72 -16.66 4.90 13.78
C LYS A 72 -15.30 4.70 14.47
N ASP A 73 -14.23 4.61 13.69
CA ASP A 73 -12.86 4.41 14.16
C ASP A 73 -12.20 5.71 14.62
N LEU A 74 -12.70 6.86 14.17
CA LEU A 74 -12.25 8.18 14.62
C LEU A 74 -12.85 8.59 15.97
N VAL A 75 -13.84 7.86 16.48
CA VAL A 75 -14.38 8.14 17.82
C VAL A 75 -13.24 7.94 18.81
N PRO A 76 -12.85 8.97 19.58
CA PRO A 76 -11.78 8.84 20.57
C PRO A 76 -12.20 7.82 21.62
N GLY A 77 -11.82 6.56 21.41
CA GLY A 77 -11.87 5.55 22.45
C GLY A 77 -10.93 6.01 23.55
N ARG A 78 -11.47 6.22 24.76
CA ARG A 78 -10.72 6.50 26.00
C ARG A 78 -9.31 5.92 25.92
N LYS A 79 -8.28 6.77 26.03
CA LYS A 79 -6.92 6.31 26.37
C LYS A 79 -7.02 5.55 27.70
N LYS A 80 -7.06 4.22 27.64
CA LYS A 80 -7.11 3.37 28.83
C LYS A 80 -6.14 2.22 28.62
N GLY A 81 -4.93 2.41 29.17
CA GLY A 81 -3.94 1.39 29.51
C GLY A 81 -3.47 0.48 28.37
N ASP A 82 -2.16 0.25 28.29
CA ASP A 82 -1.59 -0.78 27.42
C ASP A 82 -1.86 -2.21 27.95
N ASP A 83 -3.11 -2.51 28.28
CA ASP A 83 -3.54 -3.80 28.83
C ASP A 83 -3.56 -4.87 27.72
N SER A 84 -2.96 -6.01 28.00
CA SER A 84 -2.91 -7.17 27.10
C SER A 84 -4.31 -7.62 26.67
N VAL A 85 -5.29 -7.46 27.56
CA VAL A 85 -6.70 -7.78 27.32
C VAL A 85 -7.31 -6.87 26.24
N TYR A 86 -6.99 -5.57 26.25
CA TYR A 86 -7.49 -4.64 25.23
C TYR A 86 -6.90 -4.94 23.85
N ARG A 87 -5.58 -5.22 23.79
CA ARG A 87 -4.91 -5.62 22.54
C ARG A 87 -5.53 -6.87 21.94
N GLU A 88 -5.82 -7.89 22.76
CA GLU A 88 -6.42 -9.12 22.24
C GLU A 88 -7.88 -8.94 21.81
N ARG A 89 -8.68 -8.16 22.54
CA ARG A 89 -10.05 -7.78 22.11
C ARG A 89 -10.04 -7.04 20.77
N ARG A 90 -9.11 -6.10 20.59
CA ARG A 90 -8.94 -5.36 19.33
C ARG A 90 -8.54 -6.30 18.19
N LYS A 91 -7.57 -7.19 18.40
CA LYS A 91 -7.20 -8.22 17.41
C LYS A 91 -8.37 -9.13 17.04
N LYS A 92 -9.12 -9.63 18.03
CA LYS A 92 -10.32 -10.45 17.79
C LYS A 92 -11.38 -9.69 16.97
N HIS A 93 -11.60 -8.41 17.25
CA HIS A 93 -12.50 -7.57 16.46
C HIS A 93 -12.02 -7.42 15.02
N ILE A 94 -10.73 -7.10 14.81
CA ILE A 94 -10.13 -7.00 13.47
C ILE A 94 -10.30 -8.31 12.69
N ARG A 95 -9.99 -9.45 13.32
CA ARG A 95 -10.18 -10.78 12.71
C ARG A 95 -11.61 -11.00 12.27
N ARG A 96 -12.60 -10.68 13.12
CA ARG A 96 -14.02 -10.82 12.78
C ARG A 96 -14.44 -9.98 11.57
N ILE A 97 -13.97 -8.73 11.49
CA ILE A 97 -14.24 -7.85 10.34
C ILE A 97 -13.62 -8.43 9.07
N LEU A 98 -12.35 -8.81 9.11
CA LEU A 98 -11.66 -9.40 7.96
C LEU A 98 -12.28 -10.75 7.57
N SER A 99 -12.73 -11.55 8.53
CA SER A 99 -13.55 -12.74 8.25
C SER A 99 -14.92 -12.41 7.68
N GLY A 100 -15.43 -11.18 7.80
CA GLY A 100 -16.66 -10.73 7.13
C GLY A 100 -16.47 -10.42 5.64
N ILE A 101 -15.23 -10.14 5.22
CA ILE A 101 -14.80 -9.95 3.83
C ILE A 101 -14.68 -11.31 3.10
N HIS A 102 -14.97 -12.42 3.79
CA HIS A 102 -14.77 -13.79 3.31
C HIS A 102 -15.49 -14.15 1.99
N PHE A 103 -15.17 -15.36 1.52
CA PHE A 103 -15.68 -16.04 0.32
C PHE A 103 -17.08 -15.63 -0.19
N LYS A 104 -18.10 -15.48 0.66
CA LYS A 104 -19.46 -15.10 0.18
C LYS A 104 -19.50 -13.67 -0.35
N THR A 105 -18.97 -12.72 0.42
CA THR A 105 -18.90 -11.31 0.06
C THR A 105 -17.97 -11.13 -1.15
N ALA A 106 -16.79 -11.76 -1.13
CA ALA A 106 -15.86 -11.74 -2.27
C ALA A 106 -16.52 -12.29 -3.56
N ARG A 107 -17.22 -13.43 -3.47
CA ARG A 107 -17.89 -14.04 -4.63
C ARG A 107 -19.02 -13.19 -5.20
N LYS A 108 -19.77 -12.47 -4.35
CA LYS A 108 -20.81 -11.51 -4.79
C LYS A 108 -20.21 -10.42 -5.68
N HIS A 109 -19.01 -9.97 -5.35
CA HIS A 109 -18.25 -8.97 -6.10
C HIS A 109 -17.33 -9.56 -7.18
N ARG A 110 -17.55 -10.84 -7.55
CA ARG A 110 -16.77 -11.56 -8.58
C ARG A 110 -15.26 -11.68 -8.25
N LEU A 111 -14.90 -11.65 -6.97
CA LEU A 111 -13.55 -11.86 -6.48
C LEU A 111 -13.38 -13.27 -5.90
N VAL A 112 -12.13 -13.74 -5.87
CA VAL A 112 -11.72 -14.98 -5.24
C VAL A 112 -10.92 -14.63 -3.99
N GLN A 113 -11.28 -15.19 -2.84
CA GLN A 113 -10.41 -15.13 -1.68
C GLN A 113 -9.29 -16.16 -1.85
N GLU A 114 -8.04 -15.70 -1.94
CA GLU A 114 -6.88 -16.58 -2.12
C GLU A 114 -6.34 -17.05 -0.76
N GLU A 115 -6.13 -16.11 0.16
CA GLU A 115 -5.55 -16.39 1.48
C GLU A 115 -6.15 -15.47 2.56
N ALA A 116 -6.15 -15.94 3.82
CA ALA A 116 -6.47 -15.10 4.97
C ALA A 116 -5.46 -15.32 6.09
N ARG A 117 -4.59 -14.33 6.32
CA ARG A 117 -3.53 -14.37 7.34
C ARG A 117 -3.98 -13.70 8.63
N LEU A 118 -5.08 -14.19 9.21
CA LEU A 118 -5.78 -13.52 10.32
C LEU A 118 -5.01 -13.49 11.66
N TYR A 119 -3.99 -14.34 11.80
CA TYR A 119 -3.19 -14.45 13.03
C TYR A 119 -1.79 -13.82 12.89
N ALA A 120 -1.45 -13.26 11.73
CA ALA A 120 -0.22 -12.52 11.53
C ALA A 120 -0.16 -11.24 12.38
N ARG A 121 1.04 -10.64 12.51
CA ARG A 121 1.24 -9.36 13.22
C ARG A 121 0.28 -8.28 12.69
N ILE A 122 0.09 -8.24 11.37
CA ILE A 122 -0.91 -7.43 10.69
C ILE A 122 -1.85 -8.41 9.98
N PRO A 123 -3.08 -8.60 10.50
CA PRO A 123 -4.07 -9.45 9.84
C PRO A 123 -4.46 -8.90 8.47
N ILE A 124 -4.44 -9.77 7.46
CA ILE A 124 -4.84 -9.43 6.08
C ILE A 124 -5.71 -10.53 5.45
N VAL A 125 -6.48 -10.15 4.43
CA VAL A 125 -7.17 -11.06 3.50
C VAL A 125 -6.71 -10.73 2.09
N ALA A 126 -6.12 -11.70 1.40
CA ALA A 126 -5.69 -11.59 0.01
C ALA A 126 -6.87 -11.96 -0.91
N LEU A 127 -7.22 -11.04 -1.79
CA LEU A 127 -8.27 -11.18 -2.79
C LEU A 127 -7.64 -11.20 -4.19
N LEU A 128 -8.23 -11.97 -5.09
CA LEU A 128 -7.76 -12.12 -6.45
C LEU A 128 -8.91 -11.87 -7.42
N SER A 129 -8.64 -11.14 -8.50
CA SER A 129 -9.62 -10.96 -9.58
C SER A 129 -9.95 -12.32 -10.22
N ARG A 130 -11.12 -12.45 -10.83
CA ARG A 130 -11.55 -13.72 -11.42
C ARG A 130 -10.64 -14.23 -12.54
N ASP A 131 -10.05 -13.30 -13.29
CA ASP A 131 -9.06 -13.57 -14.34
C ASP A 131 -7.63 -13.72 -13.80
N ARG A 132 -7.44 -13.64 -12.47
CA ARG A 132 -6.17 -13.77 -11.76
C ARG A 132 -5.11 -12.73 -12.15
N SER A 133 -5.55 -11.60 -12.70
CA SER A 133 -4.66 -10.53 -13.15
C SER A 133 -4.30 -9.50 -12.08
N VAL A 134 -5.13 -9.36 -11.04
CA VAL A 134 -4.92 -8.38 -9.96
C VAL A 134 -5.12 -9.07 -8.61
N SER A 135 -4.07 -9.04 -7.78
CA SER A 135 -4.14 -9.39 -6.36
C SER A 135 -4.37 -8.14 -5.51
N CYS A 136 -5.07 -8.28 -4.40
CA CYS A 136 -5.39 -7.20 -3.48
C CYS A 136 -5.30 -7.66 -2.02
N ASP A 137 -4.36 -7.09 -1.28
CA ASP A 137 -4.18 -7.34 0.15
C ASP A 137 -5.01 -6.36 0.97
N VAL A 138 -6.03 -6.88 1.66
CA VAL A 138 -6.96 -6.07 2.45
C VAL A 138 -6.65 -6.19 3.94
N SER A 139 -6.35 -5.05 4.57
CA SER A 139 -6.14 -4.91 6.01
C SER A 139 -7.20 -4.02 6.64
N TYR A 140 -7.28 -3.98 7.97
CA TYR A 140 -8.23 -3.12 8.69
C TYR A 140 -7.57 -2.48 9.91
N LYS A 141 -7.80 -1.17 10.11
CA LYS A 141 -7.21 -0.36 11.21
C LYS A 141 -5.68 -0.35 11.28
N ASN A 142 -5.01 -0.60 10.16
CA ASN A 142 -3.57 -0.47 10.02
C ASN A 142 -3.24 0.72 9.12
N TYR A 143 -3.23 1.92 9.69
CA TYR A 143 -3.13 3.16 8.91
C TYR A 143 -1.70 3.66 8.69
N VAL A 144 -0.71 3.13 9.42
CA VAL A 144 0.71 3.49 9.26
C VAL A 144 1.18 3.41 7.80
N PRO A 145 0.82 2.38 7.01
CA PRO A 145 1.21 2.31 5.60
C PRO A 145 0.71 3.47 4.74
N LEU A 146 -0.41 4.12 5.07
CA LEU A 146 -0.89 5.30 4.33
C LEU A 146 0.09 6.45 4.45
N PHE A 147 0.57 6.73 5.67
CA PHE A 147 1.56 7.77 5.93
C PHE A 147 2.91 7.44 5.27
N ASN A 148 3.33 6.18 5.32
CA ASN A 148 4.55 5.73 4.66
C ASN A 148 4.48 5.90 3.13
N SER A 149 3.36 5.54 2.51
CA SER A 149 3.16 5.74 1.08
C SER A 149 3.17 7.20 0.69
N ARG A 150 2.52 8.06 1.49
CA ARG A 150 2.50 9.50 1.24
C ARG A 150 3.87 10.15 1.41
N LEU A 151 4.66 9.68 2.38
CA LEU A 151 6.05 10.09 2.53
C LEU A 151 6.88 9.72 1.30
N ILE A 152 6.76 8.48 0.82
CA ILE A 152 7.50 8.05 -0.39
C ILE A 152 7.04 8.88 -1.59
N LEU A 153 5.74 9.12 -1.76
CA LEU A 153 5.23 9.96 -2.83
C LEU A 153 5.86 11.36 -2.79
N ALA A 154 5.92 11.99 -1.63
CA ALA A 154 6.58 13.30 -1.48
C ALA A 154 8.07 13.24 -1.88
N TYR A 155 8.78 12.14 -1.61
CA TYR A 155 10.14 11.95 -2.13
C TYR A 155 10.19 11.78 -3.65
N THR A 156 9.22 11.09 -4.26
CA THR A 156 9.17 10.94 -5.72
C THR A 156 8.88 12.27 -6.43
N GLU A 157 8.12 13.16 -5.80
CA GLU A 157 7.87 14.51 -6.31
C GLU A 157 9.12 15.41 -6.19
N LEU A 158 9.92 15.22 -5.13
CA LEU A 158 11.16 15.97 -4.92
C LEU A 158 12.34 15.47 -5.76
N GLU A 159 12.41 14.16 -6.02
CA GLU A 159 13.48 13.53 -6.78
C GLU A 159 12.89 12.65 -7.90
N PRO A 160 12.74 13.21 -9.12
CA PRO A 160 12.12 12.51 -10.25
C PRO A 160 12.85 11.23 -10.68
N ARG A 161 14.13 11.04 -10.32
CA ARG A 161 14.88 9.81 -10.62
C ARG A 161 14.52 8.66 -9.66
N LEU A 162 13.97 8.98 -8.48
CA LEU A 162 13.71 8.00 -7.42
C LEU A 162 12.82 6.83 -7.88
N PRO A 163 11.67 7.04 -8.56
CA PRO A 163 10.84 5.93 -9.03
C PRO A 163 11.62 4.93 -9.88
N LEU A 164 12.39 5.42 -10.85
CA LEU A 164 13.18 4.58 -11.75
C LEU A 164 14.27 3.80 -10.98
N MET A 165 14.97 4.47 -10.07
CA MET A 165 16.00 3.83 -9.24
C MET A 165 15.41 2.75 -8.33
N VAL A 166 14.26 3.02 -7.71
CA VAL A 166 13.55 2.05 -6.85
C VAL A 166 13.12 0.83 -7.66
N LEU A 167 12.55 1.03 -8.84
CA LEU A 167 12.14 -0.07 -9.73
C LEU A 167 13.34 -0.91 -10.16
N PHE A 168 14.47 -0.28 -10.49
CA PHE A 168 15.71 -0.97 -10.84
C PHE A 168 16.21 -1.85 -9.69
N VAL A 169 16.33 -1.27 -8.48
CA VAL A 169 16.80 -2.00 -7.28
C VAL A 169 15.86 -3.14 -6.92
N LYS A 170 14.55 -2.90 -6.90
CA LYS A 170 13.54 -3.96 -6.62
C LYS A 170 13.65 -5.10 -7.61
N ARG A 171 13.85 -4.82 -8.89
CA ARG A 171 13.96 -5.85 -9.92
C ARG A 171 15.24 -6.66 -9.80
N ILE A 172 16.38 -6.01 -9.50
CA ILE A 172 17.61 -6.73 -9.17
C ILE A 172 17.36 -7.66 -7.99
N ALA A 173 16.81 -7.14 -6.89
CA ALA A 173 16.51 -7.93 -5.71
C ALA A 173 15.62 -9.14 -6.04
N LYS A 174 14.59 -8.96 -6.87
CA LYS A 174 13.74 -10.06 -7.34
C LYS A 174 14.50 -11.08 -8.20
N THR A 175 15.32 -10.62 -9.13
CA THR A 175 16.11 -11.50 -10.02
C THR A 175 17.14 -12.33 -9.26
N VAL A 176 17.72 -11.80 -8.19
CA VAL A 176 18.68 -12.54 -7.34
C VAL A 176 18.02 -13.30 -6.18
N GLY A 177 16.68 -13.32 -6.10
CA GLY A 177 15.93 -14.03 -5.05
C GLY A 177 15.90 -13.34 -3.67
N MET A 178 16.23 -12.06 -3.58
CA MET A 178 16.26 -11.26 -2.34
C MET A 178 15.03 -10.35 -2.16
N GLY A 179 13.94 -10.61 -2.87
CA GLY A 179 12.73 -9.76 -2.88
C GLY A 179 11.62 -10.18 -1.92
N SER A 180 11.75 -11.32 -1.23
CA SER A 180 10.64 -11.99 -0.54
C SER A 180 10.82 -12.00 0.98
N THR A 181 9.96 -11.28 1.69
CA THR A 181 9.96 -11.26 3.17
C THR A 181 9.61 -12.60 3.80
N PRO A 182 8.66 -13.40 3.28
CA PRO A 182 8.41 -14.75 3.79
C PRO A 182 9.64 -15.68 3.73
N GLU A 183 10.56 -15.44 2.80
CA GLU A 183 11.82 -16.20 2.65
C GLU A 183 12.97 -15.65 3.52
N GLY A 184 12.71 -14.66 4.37
CA GLY A 184 13.70 -14.07 5.29
C GLY A 184 14.49 -12.88 4.72
N PHE A 185 14.17 -12.43 3.50
CA PHE A 185 14.76 -11.22 2.91
C PHE A 185 14.00 -9.95 3.28
N ILE A 186 14.51 -8.78 2.88
CA ILE A 186 13.88 -7.50 3.20
C ILE A 186 12.76 -7.16 2.23
N SER A 187 11.78 -6.38 2.70
CA SER A 187 10.59 -6.03 1.92
C SER A 187 10.89 -5.06 0.76
N SER A 188 9.99 -4.99 -0.23
CA SER A 188 10.04 -3.94 -1.26
C SER A 188 10.08 -2.53 -0.67
N TYR A 189 9.39 -2.30 0.46
CA TYR A 189 9.45 -1.03 1.18
C TYR A 189 10.85 -0.75 1.75
N SER A 190 11.52 -1.77 2.29
CA SER A 190 12.90 -1.66 2.78
C SER A 190 13.88 -1.30 1.66
N TRP A 191 13.75 -1.93 0.48
CA TRP A 191 14.53 -1.57 -0.70
C TRP A 191 14.30 -0.12 -1.12
N THR A 192 13.04 0.35 -1.12
CA THR A 192 12.74 1.76 -1.39
C THR A 192 13.41 2.71 -0.39
N LEU A 193 13.37 2.39 0.92
CA LEU A 193 14.03 3.21 1.93
C LEU A 193 15.55 3.24 1.77
N MET A 194 16.17 2.13 1.38
CA MET A 194 17.60 2.09 1.10
C MET A 194 17.97 2.97 -0.10
N THR A 195 17.15 2.98 -1.15
CA THR A 195 17.35 3.89 -2.30
C THR A 195 17.21 5.36 -1.89
N ILE A 196 16.20 5.70 -1.09
CA ILE A 196 16.03 7.05 -0.55
C ILE A 196 17.25 7.44 0.30
N TYR A 197 17.69 6.55 1.19
CA TYR A 197 18.84 6.81 2.05
C TYR A 197 20.13 7.03 1.24
N TYR A 198 20.35 6.23 0.19
CA TYR A 198 21.45 6.45 -0.75
C TYR A 198 21.40 7.85 -1.38
N LEU A 199 20.22 8.30 -1.83
CA LEU A 199 20.05 9.66 -2.37
C LEU A 199 20.26 10.75 -1.32
N GLN A 200 19.89 10.50 -0.05
CA GLN A 200 20.15 11.44 1.04
C GLN A 200 21.64 11.61 1.30
N VAL A 201 22.40 10.51 1.36
CA VAL A 201 23.83 10.52 1.69
C VAL A 201 24.69 10.97 0.50
N CYS A 202 24.41 10.47 -0.70
CA CYS A 202 25.27 10.66 -1.86
C CYS A 202 24.86 11.83 -2.77
N HIS A 203 23.58 12.24 -2.73
CA HIS A 203 23.02 13.25 -3.63
C HIS A 203 22.34 14.42 -2.91
N GLY A 204 22.42 14.46 -1.57
CA GLY A 204 21.92 15.59 -0.78
C GLY A 204 20.40 15.70 -0.69
N LEU A 205 19.65 14.64 -1.00
CA LEU A 205 18.20 14.61 -0.79
C LEU A 205 17.89 14.92 0.69
N PRO A 206 17.01 15.88 1.02
CA PRO A 206 16.75 16.21 2.42
C PRO A 206 15.97 15.10 3.12
N SER A 207 16.10 15.00 4.44
CA SER A 207 15.25 14.12 5.24
C SER A 207 13.94 14.83 5.57
N LEU A 208 12.84 14.43 4.92
CA LEU A 208 11.51 15.01 5.17
C LEU A 208 11.05 14.84 6.63
N HIS A 209 11.43 13.73 7.28
CA HIS A 209 11.18 13.54 8.70
C HIS A 209 11.89 14.57 9.57
N LYS A 210 13.14 14.91 9.26
CA LYS A 210 13.88 15.95 10.00
C LYS A 210 13.25 17.33 9.82
N LEU A 211 12.74 17.62 8.62
CA LEU A 211 12.05 18.88 8.34
C LEU A 211 10.70 19.00 9.07
N ALA A 212 10.06 17.87 9.38
CA ALA A 212 8.77 17.81 10.05
C ALA A 212 8.85 17.68 11.58
N LEU A 213 10.03 17.73 12.20
CA LEU A 213 10.23 17.47 13.64
C LEU A 213 9.39 18.36 14.58
N HIS A 214 9.02 19.55 14.14
CA HIS A 214 8.21 20.50 14.91
C HIS A 214 6.77 20.65 14.38
N GLY A 215 6.39 19.82 13.40
CA GLY A 215 5.03 19.78 12.87
C GLY A 215 4.07 19.06 13.83
N PRO A 216 2.76 19.30 13.70
CA PRO A 216 1.76 18.51 14.42
C PRO A 216 1.88 17.04 14.04
N GLU A 217 1.57 16.13 14.97
CA GLU A 217 1.48 14.70 14.65
C GLU A 217 0.49 14.50 13.49
N PRO A 218 0.86 13.69 12.48
CA PRO A 218 -0.01 13.44 11.36
C PRO A 218 -1.27 12.73 11.84
N GLN A 219 -2.41 13.41 11.72
CA GLN A 219 -3.72 12.83 12.03
C GLN A 219 -4.29 12.16 10.79
N LEU A 220 -5.12 11.14 11.02
CA LEU A 220 -5.97 10.57 9.98
C LEU A 220 -7.06 11.59 9.64
N ASP A 221 -6.88 12.26 8.52
CA ASP A 221 -7.85 13.17 7.95
C ASP A 221 -8.39 12.53 6.67
N PRO A 222 -9.65 12.11 6.63
CA PRO A 222 -10.20 11.48 5.44
C PRO A 222 -10.11 12.29 4.15
N ASP A 223 -10.10 13.61 4.25
CA ASP A 223 -10.11 14.50 3.09
C ASP A 223 -8.69 14.85 2.61
N ARG A 224 -7.67 14.59 3.44
CA ARG A 224 -6.26 14.93 3.13
C ARG A 224 -5.30 13.74 3.14
N THR A 225 -5.55 12.73 3.99
CA THR A 225 -4.71 11.55 4.16
C THR A 225 -5.01 10.50 3.08
N PHE A 226 -6.21 10.53 2.49
CA PHE A 226 -6.67 9.49 1.59
C PHE A 226 -6.47 9.90 0.14
N PHE A 227 -5.86 9.02 -0.65
CA PHE A 227 -5.90 9.08 -2.11
C PHE A 227 -7.31 8.71 -2.56
N THR A 228 -8.28 9.60 -2.37
CA THR A 228 -9.66 9.41 -2.86
C THR A 228 -9.72 9.35 -4.39
N ASP A 229 -8.68 9.90 -5.02
CA ASP A 229 -8.50 10.07 -6.46
C ASP A 229 -7.76 8.89 -7.12
N PHE A 230 -7.87 7.68 -6.56
CA PHE A 230 -7.26 6.49 -7.16
C PHE A 230 -7.71 6.25 -8.62
N ALA A 231 -8.94 6.64 -8.98
CA ALA A 231 -9.42 6.55 -10.37
C ALA A 231 -8.82 7.62 -11.31
N THR A 232 -8.48 8.80 -10.79
CA THR A 232 -7.98 9.96 -11.57
C THR A 232 -6.46 10.02 -11.68
N ASN A 233 -5.72 9.34 -10.79
CA ASN A 233 -4.25 9.21 -10.86
C ASN A 233 -3.73 8.30 -12.00
N ALA A 234 -4.62 7.78 -12.86
CA ALA A 234 -4.29 6.94 -14.02
C ALA A 234 -3.41 7.63 -15.09
N THR A 235 -3.31 8.96 -15.04
CA THR A 235 -2.81 9.81 -16.14
C THR A 235 -1.60 10.67 -15.78
N ARG A 236 -1.02 10.50 -14.58
CA ARG A 236 0.23 11.16 -14.17
C ARG A 236 1.38 10.16 -14.13
#